data_AF-A0A970WBG7-F1
#
_entry.id   AF-A0A970WBG7-F1
#
_cell.length_a   1.000
_cell.length_b   1.000
_cell.length_c   1.000
_cell.angle_alpha   90.00
_cell.angle_beta   90.00
_cell.angle_gamma   90.00
#
_symmetry.space_group_name_H-M   'P 1'
#
loop_
_entity.id
_entity.type
_entity.pdbx_description
1 polymer ?
#
loop_
_entity_poly.entity_id
_entity_poly.type
_entity_poly.pdbx_seq_one_letter_code
_entity_poly.pdbx_strand_id
1 'polypeptide(L)'
;IPSTQTGARPGTSGPATAAPHAAGTPTAAARRGRPPGKGSPTAKPKEKVTLRITSTLVASYRDWSWEARSQLSQLVEQALADYHDRQRARRRASP
;
A
#
# COMPACT_ATOMS: atom_id res chain seq x y z
N ILE A 1 -38.66 2.14 29.14
CA ILE A 1 -39.09 2.88 27.93
C ILE A 1 -39.78 4.13 28.46
N PRO A 2 -39.37 5.38 28.13
CA PRO A 2 -39.13 5.86 26.76
C PRO A 2 -37.83 6.65 26.51
N SER A 3 -37.59 6.81 25.21
CA SER A 3 -36.58 7.59 24.49
C SER A 3 -36.83 9.10 24.54
N THR A 4 -35.79 9.89 24.22
CA THR A 4 -35.80 11.20 23.50
C THR A 4 -34.30 11.55 23.31
N GLN A 5 -33.65 11.55 22.14
CA GLN A 5 -33.86 12.26 20.88
C GLN A 5 -34.23 13.74 21.06
N THR A 6 -33.24 14.62 20.91
CA THR A 6 -33.34 16.04 20.48
C THR A 6 -31.90 16.51 20.21
N GLY A 7 -31.54 17.12 19.08
CA GLY A 7 -32.37 17.66 18.03
C GLY A 7 -31.61 17.81 16.71
N ALA A 8 -32.38 17.62 15.64
CA ALA A 8 -32.09 18.19 14.34
C ALA A 8 -32.09 19.72 14.44
N ARG A 9 -31.29 20.36 13.59
CA ARG A 9 -31.55 21.74 13.17
C ARG A 9 -31.76 21.80 11.65
N PRO A 10 -32.61 22.72 11.19
CA PRO A 10 -33.38 22.62 9.96
C PRO A 10 -32.63 23.25 8.78
N GLY A 11 -33.06 22.86 7.57
CA GLY A 11 -32.58 23.46 6.33
C GLY A 11 -33.04 24.90 6.12
N THR A 12 -32.43 25.56 5.14
CA THR A 12 -33.01 26.71 4.43
C THR A 12 -32.49 26.68 2.99
N SER A 13 -33.41 26.30 2.09
CA SER A 13 -33.75 26.94 0.81
C SER A 13 -32.65 27.52 -0.10
N GLY A 14 -32.65 27.10 -1.38
CA GLY A 14 -31.87 27.67 -2.49
C GLY A 14 -32.23 29.12 -2.87
N PRO A 15 -31.82 29.66 -4.04
CA PRO A 15 -32.31 29.13 -5.33
C PRO A 15 -31.34 29.20 -6.56
N ALA A 16 -31.77 28.49 -7.61
CA ALA A 16 -31.73 28.80 -9.05
C ALA A 16 -30.40 29.11 -9.80
N THR A 17 -30.07 28.18 -10.70
CA THR A 17 -29.83 28.39 -12.15
C THR A 17 -29.03 29.61 -12.61
N ALA A 18 -27.81 29.36 -13.12
CA ALA A 18 -27.38 29.67 -14.49
C ALA A 18 -25.92 29.25 -14.71
N ALA A 19 -25.67 28.38 -15.68
CA ALA A 19 -24.41 28.38 -16.43
C ALA A 19 -24.52 29.42 -17.57
N PRO A 20 -23.47 29.73 -18.36
CA PRO A 20 -22.02 29.62 -18.18
C PRO A 20 -21.31 30.97 -18.45
N HIS A 21 -20.19 31.28 -17.78
CA HIS A 21 -19.26 32.31 -18.27
C HIS A 21 -17.83 31.79 -18.26
N ALA A 22 -17.31 31.64 -19.48
CA ALA A 22 -15.91 31.45 -19.77
C ALA A 22 -15.10 32.67 -19.33
N ALA A 23 -13.98 32.45 -18.64
CA ALA A 23 -12.67 33.09 -18.88
C ALA A 23 -11.74 32.84 -17.69
N GLY A 24 -10.54 32.33 -17.98
CA GLY A 24 -9.41 32.34 -17.07
C GLY A 24 -9.23 31.06 -16.26
N THR A 25 -8.47 30.10 -16.80
CA THR A 25 -7.84 29.09 -15.95
C THR A 25 -6.56 29.73 -15.38
N PRO A 26 -6.49 30.10 -14.08
CA PRO A 26 -5.20 30.37 -13.48
C PRO A 26 -4.43 29.04 -13.50
N THR A 27 -3.31 29.01 -14.22
CA THR A 27 -2.36 27.90 -14.16
C THR A 27 -1.88 27.79 -12.72
N ALA A 28 -2.45 26.82 -12.00
CA ALA A 28 -2.08 26.54 -10.63
C ALA A 28 -0.58 26.21 -10.60
N ALA A 29 0.20 27.15 -10.06
CA ALA A 29 1.63 26.98 -9.86
C ALA A 29 1.87 25.63 -9.19
N ALA A 30 2.60 24.74 -9.87
CA ALA A 30 2.97 23.45 -9.31
C ALA A 30 3.64 23.70 -7.95
N ARG A 31 3.08 23.12 -6.88
CA ARG A 31 3.60 23.26 -5.52
C ARG A 31 5.08 22.86 -5.55
N ARG A 32 5.99 23.81 -5.30
CA ARG A 32 7.43 23.58 -5.15
C ARG A 32 7.67 22.83 -3.83
N GLY A 33 7.33 21.55 -3.82
CA GLY A 33 7.44 20.69 -2.65
C GLY A 33 7.91 19.30 -3.07
N ARG A 34 9.20 19.04 -2.81
CA ARG A 34 9.96 17.79 -2.98
C ARG A 34 10.09 17.29 -4.44
N PRO A 35 11.32 17.22 -4.99
CA PRO A 35 11.53 16.63 -6.32
C PRO A 35 10.98 15.19 -6.31
N PRO A 36 10.38 14.74 -7.43
CA PRO A 36 9.88 13.38 -7.54
C PRO A 36 11.01 12.42 -7.20
N GLY A 37 10.79 11.59 -6.17
CA GLY A 37 11.76 10.58 -5.77
C GLY A 37 12.06 9.72 -6.99
N LYS A 38 13.35 9.48 -7.26
CA LYS A 38 13.80 8.59 -8.33
C LYS A 38 13.17 7.22 -8.08
N GLY A 39 12.12 6.88 -8.84
CA GLY A 39 11.59 5.53 -8.86
C GLY A 39 12.71 4.60 -9.28
N SER A 40 12.91 3.50 -8.56
CA SER A 40 13.91 2.51 -8.94
C SER A 40 13.51 1.94 -10.31
N PRO A 41 14.31 2.16 -11.38
CA PRO A 41 13.93 1.76 -12.73
C PRO A 41 14.01 0.24 -12.97
N THR A 42 14.39 -0.54 -11.95
CA THR A 42 14.71 -1.98 -12.08
C THR A 42 13.82 -2.86 -11.19
N ALA A 43 12.73 -2.32 -10.65
CA ALA A 43 11.83 -3.12 -9.82
C ALA A 43 11.02 -4.07 -10.71
N LYS A 44 11.28 -5.38 -10.59
CA LYS A 44 10.37 -6.41 -11.13
C LYS A 44 8.95 -6.18 -10.57
N PRO A 45 7.89 -6.50 -11.33
CA PRO A 45 6.53 -6.40 -10.82
C PRO A 45 6.41 -7.26 -9.55
N LYS A 46 5.89 -6.64 -8.47
CA LYS A 46 5.66 -7.30 -7.19
C LYS A 46 4.17 -7.32 -6.89
N GLU A 47 3.66 -8.49 -6.54
CA GLU A 47 2.30 -8.65 -6.03
C GLU A 47 2.29 -8.44 -4.51
N LYS A 48 1.33 -7.66 -4.01
CA LYS A 48 1.16 -7.45 -2.58
C LYS A 48 0.24 -8.54 -2.01
N VAL A 49 0.81 -9.43 -1.20
CA VAL A 49 0.08 -10.52 -0.55
C VAL A 49 0.09 -10.33 0.97
N THR A 50 -1.02 -10.66 1.63
CA THR A 50 -1.11 -10.69 3.10
C THR A 50 -0.95 -12.14 3.56
N LEU A 51 0.03 -12.39 4.43
CA LEU A 51 0.31 -13.72 4.98
C LEU A 51 0.07 -13.73 6.49
N ARG A 52 -0.44 -14.85 7.01
CA ARG A 52 -0.49 -15.12 8.44
C ARG A 52 0.74 -15.93 8.84
N ILE A 53 1.60 -15.34 9.65
CA ILE A 53 2.87 -15.92 10.10
C ILE A 53 2.90 -15.85 11.63
N THR A 54 3.51 -16.84 12.29
CA THR A 54 3.70 -16.83 13.74
C THR A 54 4.54 -15.62 14.17
N SER A 55 4.15 -14.99 15.28
CA SER A 55 4.80 -13.76 15.77
C SER A 55 6.28 -13.96 16.08
N THR A 56 6.64 -15.11 16.65
CA THR A 56 8.02 -15.49 16.98
C THR A 56 8.90 -15.62 15.74
N LEU A 57 8.36 -16.15 14.65
CA LEU A 57 9.08 -16.27 13.39
C LEU A 57 9.29 -14.89 12.74
N VAL A 58 8.27 -14.02 12.78
CA VAL A 58 8.40 -12.65 12.28
C VAL A 58 9.44 -11.86 13.08
N ALA A 59 9.51 -12.04 14.40
CA ALA A 59 10.53 -11.41 15.24
C ALA A 59 11.94 -11.84 14.79
N SER A 60 12.17 -13.15 14.64
CA SER A 60 13.45 -13.70 14.19
C SER A 60 13.87 -13.15 12.82
N TYR A 61 12.94 -13.12 11.87
CA TYR A 61 13.20 -12.58 10.53
C TYR A 61 13.50 -11.08 10.53
N ARG A 62 12.89 -10.32 11.45
CA ARG A 62 13.17 -8.90 11.61
C ARG A 62 14.61 -8.71 12.11
N ASP A 63 15.03 -9.48 13.10
CA ASP A 63 16.38 -9.40 13.64
C ASP A 63 17.41 -9.79 12.57
N TRP A 64 17.16 -10.86 11.81
CA TRP A 64 18.01 -11.24 10.67
C TRP A 64 18.06 -10.19 9.56
N SER A 65 16.96 -9.45 9.32
CA SER A 65 16.96 -8.37 8.32
C SER A 65 17.92 -7.23 8.69
N TRP A 66 18.09 -6.97 9.99
CA TRP A 66 19.08 -6.00 10.49
C TRP A 66 20.50 -6.48 10.26
N GLU A 67 20.79 -7.74 10.59
CA GLU A 67 22.11 -8.36 10.39
C GLU A 67 22.49 -8.40 8.90
N ALA A 68 21.54 -8.77 8.04
CA ALA A 68 21.71 -8.85 6.59
C ALA A 68 21.71 -7.48 5.89
N ARG A 69 21.50 -6.36 6.63
CA ARG A 69 21.42 -4.99 6.09
C ARG A 69 20.42 -4.88 4.93
N SER A 70 19.31 -5.64 4.98
CA SER A 70 18.34 -5.76 3.88
C SER A 70 16.92 -5.52 4.36
N GLN A 71 16.01 -5.24 3.42
CA GLN A 71 14.60 -5.07 3.76
C GLN A 71 14.00 -6.45 4.08
N LEU A 72 13.18 -6.54 5.13
CA LEU A 72 12.46 -7.77 5.50
C LEU A 72 11.77 -8.45 4.31
N SER A 73 11.17 -7.67 3.41
CA SER A 73 10.52 -8.20 2.20
C SER A 73 11.48 -8.93 1.26
N GLN A 74 12.74 -8.49 1.15
CA GLN A 74 13.76 -9.16 0.36
C GLN A 74 14.17 -10.48 1.00
N LEU A 75 14.27 -10.52 2.33
CA LEU A 75 14.61 -11.74 3.07
C LEU A 75 13.51 -12.79 2.94
N VAL A 76 12.24 -12.37 3.02
CA VAL A 76 11.08 -13.23 2.77
C VAL A 76 11.05 -13.72 1.32
N GLU A 77 11.32 -12.83 0.35
CA GLU A 77 11.38 -13.19 -1.08
C GLU A 77 12.45 -14.25 -1.34
N GLN A 78 13.64 -14.11 -0.77
CA GLN A 78 14.72 -15.09 -0.86
C GLN A 78 14.33 -16.44 -0.23
N ALA A 79 13.75 -16.44 0.97
CA ALA A 79 13.32 -17.65 1.64
C ALA A 79 12.26 -18.43 0.83
N LEU A 80 11.33 -17.71 0.19
CA LEU A 80 10.32 -18.30 -0.69
C LEU A 80 10.92 -18.86 -1.98
N ALA A 81 11.89 -18.16 -2.59
CA ALA A 81 12.62 -18.64 -3.77
C ALA A 81 13.38 -19.93 -3.45
N ASP A 82 14.13 -19.95 -2.35
CA ASP A 82 14.89 -21.13 -1.91
C ASP A 82 13.96 -22.32 -1.64
N TYR A 83 12.80 -22.06 -1.02
CA TYR A 83 11.80 -23.11 -0.81
C TYR A 83 11.25 -23.65 -2.13
N HIS A 84 10.89 -22.77 -3.06
CA HIS A 84 10.41 -23.17 -4.39
C HIS A 84 11.43 -24.04 -5.13
N ASP A 85 12.71 -23.67 -5.11
CA ASP A 85 13.76 -24.41 -5.79
C ASP A 85 14.00 -25.78 -5.17
N ARG A 86 13.98 -25.88 -3.84
CA ARG A 86 14.03 -27.17 -3.12
C ARG A 86 12.85 -28.06 -3.49
N GLN A 87 11.64 -27.50 -3.58
CA GLN A 87 10.45 -28.27 -3.97
C GLN A 87 10.52 -28.75 -5.41
N ARG A 88 11.02 -27.91 -6.32
CA ARG A 88 11.22 -28.29 -7.73
C ARG A 88 12.23 -29.42 -7.86
N ALA A 89 13.34 -29.36 -7.12
CA ALA A 89 14.35 -30.42 -7.10
C ALA A 89 13.75 -31.75 -6.60
N ARG A 90 12.98 -31.72 -5.50
CA ARG A 90 12.31 -32.90 -4.94
C ARG A 90 11.34 -33.55 -5.92
N ARG A 91 10.52 -32.75 -6.62
CA ARG A 91 9.55 -33.26 -7.59
C ARG A 91 10.22 -33.93 -8.80
N ARG A 92 11.37 -33.42 -9.23
CA ARG A 92 12.15 -34.02 -10.33
C ARG A 92 12.85 -35.32 -9.95
N ALA A 93 13.14 -35.50 -8.66
CA ALA A 93 13.80 -36.68 -8.13
C ALA A 93 12.80 -37.81 -7.75
N SER A 94 11.49 -37.57 -7.90
CA SER A 94 10.46 -38.60 -7.69
C SER A 94 10.17 -39.26 -9.05
N PRO A 95 10.45 -40.58 -9.21
CA PRO A 95 10.24 -41.32 -10.46
C PRO A 95 8.75 -41.50 -10.81
#